data_AF-A0A0B7FL90-F1
#
_entry.id   AF-A0A0B7FL90-F1
#
_cell.length_a   1.000
_cell.length_b   1.000
_cell.length_c   1.000
_cell.angle_alpha   90.00
_cell.angle_beta   90.00
_cell.angle_gamma   90.00
#
_symmetry.space_group_name_H-M   'P 1'
#
loop_
_entity.id
_entity.type
_entity.pdbx_description
1 polymer ?
#
loop_
_entity_poly.entity_id
_entity_poly.type
_entity_poly.pdbx_seq_one_letter_code
_entity_poly.pdbx_strand_id
1 'polypeptide(L)'
;MTPMYIEDIQPRLQGSNDSNPIMITRVTAEQFRNYLFAITCRPGDKDYSILADRNRKYWDGRLQSVCALYTDVAILSRFFGMVDLEAWAINALQFMFTDHLDKFTKSASRKWSTDSLLRLRSLSRDTSLESPVVSFIQYFICSNLEDMADPFCPDDPCNVYACIDLFNIVKKSNVDPSLLGCTFLKLLSLGRRSWAWTQHTNRKDRAILHIAQVRFIDTAAELKSLRWLRTTPTCRELTEDYWCATCKAKVMAAWNRCFRDLGKGLGSDLPLKDVSLLSQVGKNRWIFHEECTSGLAQCCGFRGWCFLPLPDGMLNKIDSQIKSIYEEIATVYKEIAGYDKSKAICLESTDPL
;
A
#
# COMPACT_ATOMS: atom_id res chain seq x y z
N MET A 1 7.88 14.42 14.27
CA MET A 1 8.93 15.36 13.83
C MET A 1 8.52 16.71 14.41
N THR A 2 9.36 17.34 15.23
CA THR A 2 9.02 18.68 15.76
C THR A 2 9.10 19.68 14.60
N PRO A 3 8.05 20.48 14.33
CA PRO A 3 8.09 21.48 13.26
C PRO A 3 9.22 22.48 13.53
N MET A 4 9.89 22.91 12.46
CA MET A 4 10.88 23.97 12.50
C MET A 4 10.25 25.21 11.87
N TYR A 5 9.97 26.22 12.68
CA TYR A 5 9.41 27.46 12.17
C TYR A 5 10.52 28.31 11.55
N ILE A 6 10.24 29.02 10.45
CA ILE A 6 11.22 29.92 9.83
C ILE A 6 11.66 31.02 10.82
N GLU A 7 10.77 31.40 11.72
CA GLU A 7 10.98 32.32 12.82
C GLU A 7 11.98 31.77 13.85
N ASP A 8 12.09 30.44 14.02
CA ASP A 8 13.12 29.80 14.86
C ASP A 8 14.49 29.76 14.16
N ILE A 9 14.51 29.90 12.83
CA ILE A 9 15.73 29.99 12.03
C ILE A 9 16.23 31.45 12.05
N GLN A 10 15.35 32.45 12.03
CA GLN A 10 15.71 33.88 11.96
C GLN A 10 16.79 34.37 12.94
N PRO A 11 16.76 34.05 14.26
CA PRO A 11 17.83 34.46 15.17
C PRO A 11 19.16 33.72 14.93
N ARG A 12 19.17 32.64 14.13
CA ARG A 12 20.35 31.84 13.75
C ARG A 12 20.89 32.15 12.34
N LEU A 13 20.28 33.09 11.61
CA LEU A 13 20.68 33.46 10.24
C LEU A 13 21.77 34.54 10.17
N GLN A 14 22.17 35.14 11.29
CA GLN A 14 23.27 36.11 11.26
C GLN A 14 24.56 35.42 10.76
N GLY A 15 24.97 35.77 9.55
CA GLY A 15 26.18 35.22 8.91
C GLY A 15 25.94 34.13 7.86
N SER A 16 24.70 33.87 7.43
CA SER A 16 24.49 33.03 6.23
C SER A 16 24.93 33.78 4.98
N ASN A 17 25.85 33.19 4.21
CA ASN A 17 26.33 33.72 2.93
C ASN A 17 26.78 32.54 2.04
N ASP A 18 27.30 32.82 0.85
CA ASP A 18 27.75 31.76 -0.08
C ASP A 18 28.85 30.87 0.50
N SER A 19 29.67 31.39 1.42
CA SER A 19 30.72 30.64 2.13
C SER A 19 30.21 29.91 3.39
N ASN A 20 29.00 30.24 3.87
CA ASN A 20 28.36 29.63 5.03
C ASN A 20 26.84 29.44 4.76
N PRO A 21 26.48 28.51 3.84
CA PRO A 21 25.09 28.33 3.45
C PRO A 21 24.27 27.66 4.56
N ILE A 22 22.96 27.89 4.53
CA ILE A 22 22.03 27.18 5.41
C ILE A 22 21.95 25.72 4.96
N MET A 23 22.44 24.81 5.79
CA MET A 23 22.42 23.39 5.50
C MET A 23 21.15 22.73 6.03
N ILE A 24 20.24 22.38 5.12
CA ILE A 24 19.04 21.60 5.44
C ILE A 24 19.42 20.12 5.39
N THR A 25 19.74 19.55 6.55
CA THR A 25 20.07 18.12 6.64
C THR A 25 18.82 17.25 6.45
N ARG A 26 19.00 16.01 5.95
CA ARG A 26 17.94 14.99 5.76
C ARG A 26 16.89 15.31 4.68
N VAL A 27 17.14 16.30 3.85
CA VAL A 27 16.32 16.63 2.67
C VAL A 27 17.19 16.46 1.44
N THR A 28 16.75 15.66 0.46
CA THR A 28 17.50 15.55 -0.79
C THR A 28 17.28 16.76 -1.69
N ALA A 29 18.21 17.02 -2.60
CA ALA A 29 18.07 18.09 -3.58
C ALA A 29 16.80 17.94 -4.44
N GLU A 30 16.38 16.70 -4.74
CA GLU A 30 15.15 16.43 -5.49
C GLU A 30 13.91 16.84 -4.69
N GLN A 31 13.83 16.45 -3.41
CA GLN A 31 12.70 16.82 -2.55
C GLN A 31 12.58 18.34 -2.43
N PHE A 32 13.71 19.01 -2.19
CA PHE A 32 13.73 20.46 -2.09
C PHE A 32 13.34 21.14 -3.41
N ARG A 33 13.76 20.61 -4.56
CA ARG A 33 13.31 21.09 -5.88
C ARG A 33 11.80 20.93 -6.07
N ASN A 34 11.22 19.79 -5.69
CA ASN A 34 9.79 19.55 -5.75
C ASN A 34 9.01 20.55 -4.88
N TYR A 35 9.52 20.82 -3.67
CA TYR A 35 8.96 21.83 -2.78
C TYR A 35 9.06 23.26 -3.34
N LEU A 36 10.26 23.66 -3.80
CA LEU A 36 10.47 24.96 -4.45
C LEU A 36 9.53 25.13 -5.64
N PHE A 37 9.41 24.10 -6.48
CA PHE A 37 8.51 24.10 -7.62
C PHE A 37 7.07 24.42 -7.20
N ALA A 38 6.55 23.82 -6.12
CA ALA A 38 5.19 24.09 -5.66
C ALA A 38 4.98 25.54 -5.17
N ILE A 39 6.00 26.17 -4.58
CA ILE A 39 5.87 27.54 -4.05
C ILE A 39 6.24 28.64 -5.05
N THR A 40 7.11 28.35 -6.03
CA THR A 40 7.57 29.35 -6.99
C THR A 40 6.87 29.28 -8.34
N CYS A 41 6.26 28.14 -8.69
CA CYS A 41 5.63 27.98 -9.99
C CYS A 41 4.36 28.84 -10.11
N ARG A 42 4.27 29.62 -11.19
CA ARG A 42 3.22 30.61 -11.41
C ARG A 42 2.23 30.16 -12.48
N PRO A 43 0.97 30.60 -12.40
CA PRO A 43 0.05 30.51 -13.53
C PRO A 43 0.68 31.10 -14.80
N GLY A 44 0.83 30.28 -15.83
CA GLY A 44 1.51 30.64 -17.09
C GLY A 44 2.83 29.91 -17.33
N ASP A 45 3.46 29.35 -16.29
CA ASP A 45 4.63 28.48 -16.47
C ASP A 45 4.22 27.19 -17.19
N LYS A 46 5.06 26.70 -18.10
CA LYS A 46 4.82 25.47 -18.86
C LYS A 46 4.46 24.28 -17.95
N ASP A 47 5.16 24.20 -16.82
CA ASP A 47 5.03 23.08 -15.88
C ASP A 47 3.96 23.33 -14.81
N TYR A 48 3.39 24.54 -14.70
CA TYR A 48 2.31 24.84 -13.74
C TYR A 48 1.08 23.95 -13.94
N SER A 49 0.86 23.49 -15.17
CA SER A 49 -0.17 22.51 -15.52
C SER A 49 -0.10 21.23 -14.67
N ILE A 50 1.09 20.82 -14.21
CA ILE A 50 1.28 19.66 -13.32
C ILE A 50 0.56 19.86 -11.98
N LEU A 51 0.54 21.10 -11.47
CA LEU A 51 -0.06 21.47 -10.18
C LEU A 51 -1.55 21.85 -10.32
N ALA A 52 -1.91 22.48 -11.44
CA ALA A 52 -3.21 23.09 -11.63
C ALA A 52 -4.23 22.17 -12.32
N ASP A 53 -3.80 21.26 -13.19
CA ASP A 53 -4.73 20.43 -13.97
C ASP A 53 -5.22 19.22 -13.18
N ARG A 54 -6.34 19.42 -12.47
CA ARG A 54 -7.10 18.35 -11.81
C ARG A 54 -7.76 17.38 -12.82
N ASN A 55 -7.80 17.73 -14.12
CA ASN A 55 -8.52 17.04 -15.20
C ASN A 55 -7.61 16.37 -16.26
N ARG A 56 -6.44 15.87 -15.85
CA ARG A 56 -6.11 14.44 -16.10
C ARG A 56 -5.73 13.98 -17.50
N LYS A 57 -5.45 14.80 -18.50
CA LYS A 57 -5.01 14.24 -19.80
C LYS A 57 -3.53 13.81 -19.81
N TYR A 58 -2.72 14.31 -18.89
CA TYR A 58 -1.23 14.24 -18.96
C TYR A 58 -0.55 13.33 -17.93
N TRP A 59 -1.33 12.59 -17.14
CA TRP A 59 -0.75 11.74 -16.09
C TRP A 59 -0.30 10.37 -16.59
N ASP A 60 -0.67 10.03 -17.83
CA ASP A 60 -0.12 8.86 -18.48
C ASP A 60 1.37 9.12 -18.75
N GLY A 61 2.24 8.42 -18.04
CA GLY A 61 3.69 8.73 -18.04
C GLY A 61 4.21 9.12 -16.67
N ARG A 62 3.45 9.96 -15.95
CA ARG A 62 4.01 10.83 -14.91
C ARG A 62 3.37 10.69 -13.53
N LEU A 63 2.40 9.79 -13.35
CA LEU A 63 1.69 9.65 -12.07
C LEU A 63 2.63 9.48 -10.87
N GLN A 64 3.69 8.69 -11.03
CA GLN A 64 4.67 8.42 -9.97
C GLN A 64 5.45 9.68 -9.58
N SER A 65 5.94 10.45 -10.56
CA SER A 65 6.68 11.67 -10.29
C SER A 65 5.79 12.77 -9.71
N VAL A 66 4.52 12.84 -10.13
CA VAL A 66 3.53 13.75 -9.55
C VAL A 66 3.19 13.34 -8.11
N CYS A 67 3.01 12.05 -7.83
CA CYS A 67 2.80 11.54 -6.47
C CYS A 67 4.01 11.84 -5.56
N ALA A 68 5.23 11.63 -6.08
CA ALA A 68 6.46 11.98 -5.37
C ALA A 68 6.55 13.49 -5.10
N LEU A 69 6.19 14.33 -6.08
CA LEU A 69 6.15 15.77 -5.92
C LEU A 69 5.22 16.20 -4.78
N TYR A 70 3.96 15.77 -4.78
CA TYR A 70 3.04 16.13 -3.70
C TYR A 70 3.47 15.54 -2.35
N THR A 71 4.06 14.35 -2.34
CA THR A 71 4.61 13.74 -1.11
C THR A 71 5.73 14.60 -0.53
N ASP A 72 6.67 15.03 -1.37
CA ASP A 72 7.79 15.87 -0.94
C ASP A 72 7.32 17.26 -0.50
N VAL A 73 6.36 17.85 -1.22
CA VAL A 73 5.75 19.12 -0.83
C VAL A 73 5.09 19.01 0.54
N ALA A 74 4.28 17.96 0.79
CA ALA A 74 3.61 17.78 2.08
C ALA A 74 4.61 17.58 3.22
N ILE A 75 5.63 16.71 3.03
CA ILE A 75 6.67 16.46 4.03
C ILE A 75 7.44 17.74 4.37
N LEU A 76 7.87 18.50 3.37
CA LEU A 76 8.64 19.72 3.58
C LEU A 76 7.78 20.88 4.09
N SER A 77 6.52 20.97 3.68
CA SER A 77 5.57 21.94 4.23
C SER A 77 5.37 21.71 5.73
N ARG A 78 5.20 20.45 6.14
CA ARG A 78 5.16 20.08 7.57
C ARG A 78 6.47 20.46 8.28
N PHE A 79 7.61 20.19 7.64
CA PHE A 79 8.93 20.50 8.20
C PHE A 79 9.11 22.00 8.45
N PHE A 80 8.64 22.86 7.53
CA PHE A 80 8.75 24.32 7.60
C PHE A 80 7.54 25.03 8.26
N GLY A 81 6.56 24.29 8.79
CA GLY A 81 5.38 24.88 9.43
C GLY A 81 4.36 25.51 8.46
N MET A 82 4.38 25.16 7.18
CA MET A 82 3.50 25.69 6.13
C MET A 82 2.20 24.87 6.03
N VAL A 83 1.31 25.03 7.01
CA VAL A 83 0.12 24.17 7.20
C VAL A 83 -0.82 24.16 5.99
N ASP A 84 -1.07 25.30 5.35
CA ASP A 84 -1.98 25.37 4.20
C ASP A 84 -1.42 24.64 2.97
N LEU A 85 -0.10 24.72 2.77
CA LEU A 85 0.57 24.03 1.66
C LEU A 85 0.62 22.51 1.90
N GLU A 86 0.83 22.10 3.15
CA GLU A 86 0.71 20.69 3.56
C GLU A 86 -0.71 20.18 3.27
N ALA A 87 -1.74 20.88 3.75
CA ALA A 87 -3.13 20.51 3.54
C ALA A 87 -3.50 20.44 2.05
N TRP A 88 -3.03 21.40 1.25
CA TRP A 88 -3.20 21.39 -0.20
C TRP A 88 -2.59 20.14 -0.85
N ALA A 89 -1.34 19.81 -0.51
CA ALA A 89 -0.65 18.66 -1.08
C ALA A 89 -1.28 17.32 -0.65
N ILE A 90 -1.71 17.21 0.61
CA ILE A 90 -2.45 16.03 1.11
C ILE A 90 -3.78 15.87 0.37
N ASN A 91 -4.54 16.95 0.19
CA ASN A 91 -5.81 16.91 -0.54
C ASN A 91 -5.59 16.55 -2.01
N ALA A 92 -4.51 17.02 -2.63
CA ALA A 92 -4.14 16.65 -3.99
C ALA A 92 -3.84 15.14 -4.08
N LEU A 93 -3.04 14.59 -3.16
CA LEU A 93 -2.82 13.14 -3.07
C LEU A 93 -4.11 12.37 -2.82
N GLN A 94 -5.01 12.87 -1.97
CA GLN A 94 -6.26 12.19 -1.66
C GLN A 94 -7.11 12.07 -2.92
N PHE A 95 -7.28 13.18 -3.64
CA PHE A 95 -7.96 13.21 -4.92
C PHE A 95 -7.31 12.27 -5.94
N MET A 96 -5.97 12.18 -5.97
CA MET A 96 -5.23 11.22 -6.80
C MET A 96 -5.68 9.78 -6.51
N PHE A 97 -5.71 9.37 -5.24
CA PHE A 97 -6.04 8.00 -4.86
C PHE A 97 -7.53 7.65 -4.96
N THR A 98 -8.45 8.59 -4.76
CA THR A 98 -9.90 8.32 -4.83
C THR A 98 -10.39 8.25 -6.26
N ASP A 99 -9.98 9.20 -7.09
CA ASP A 99 -10.67 9.43 -8.35
C ASP A 99 -9.90 8.87 -9.55
N HIS A 100 -8.60 8.59 -9.43
CA HIS A 100 -7.75 8.11 -10.54
C HIS A 100 -7.28 6.67 -10.32
N LEU A 101 -8.12 5.86 -9.70
CA LEU A 101 -7.76 4.51 -9.34
C LEU A 101 -7.21 3.71 -10.54
N ASP A 102 -7.84 3.81 -11.71
CA ASP A 102 -7.41 3.13 -12.93
C ASP A 102 -5.97 3.49 -13.33
N LYS A 103 -5.58 4.74 -13.12
CA LYS A 103 -4.23 5.22 -13.38
C LYS A 103 -3.25 4.69 -12.35
N PHE A 104 -3.64 4.60 -11.09
CA PHE A 104 -2.81 3.98 -10.05
C PHE A 104 -2.58 2.49 -10.33
N THR A 105 -3.63 1.77 -10.70
CA THR A 105 -3.56 0.36 -11.13
C THR A 105 -2.55 0.19 -12.27
N LYS A 106 -2.63 1.03 -13.31
CA LYS A 106 -1.67 1.05 -14.43
C LYS A 106 -0.28 1.52 -14.04
N SER A 107 -0.16 2.39 -13.03
CA SER A 107 1.14 2.86 -12.55
C SER A 107 1.86 1.83 -11.68
N ALA A 108 1.15 0.86 -11.12
CA ALA A 108 1.75 -0.16 -10.27
C ALA A 108 2.69 -1.08 -11.05
N SER A 109 2.49 -1.25 -12.37
CA SER A 109 3.41 -1.97 -13.24
C SER A 109 4.64 -1.16 -13.65
N ARG A 110 4.69 0.13 -13.29
CA ARG A 110 5.84 0.99 -13.55
C ARG A 110 6.79 0.96 -12.36
N LYS A 111 8.04 1.36 -12.59
CA LYS A 111 9.10 1.32 -11.58
C LYS A 111 8.77 2.20 -10.37
N TRP A 112 8.48 1.60 -9.22
CA TRP A 112 8.43 2.29 -7.93
C TRP A 112 9.69 1.96 -7.13
N SER A 113 10.30 2.97 -6.51
CA SER A 113 11.38 2.72 -5.55
C SER A 113 10.79 2.41 -4.17
N THR A 114 11.51 1.57 -3.41
CA THR A 114 11.20 1.28 -2.00
C THR A 114 11.09 2.58 -1.18
N ASP A 115 12.01 3.51 -1.43
CA ASP A 115 12.06 4.80 -0.73
C ASP A 115 10.82 5.66 -1.00
N SER A 116 10.36 5.76 -2.25
CA SER A 116 9.14 6.51 -2.59
C SER A 116 7.90 5.91 -1.90
N LEU A 117 7.78 4.57 -1.87
CA LEU A 117 6.67 3.89 -1.20
C LEU A 117 6.70 4.10 0.32
N LEU A 118 7.89 4.05 0.93
CA LEU A 118 8.05 4.28 2.37
C LEU A 118 7.82 5.74 2.76
N ARG A 119 8.27 6.71 1.95
CA ARG A 119 7.98 8.14 2.15
C ARG A 119 6.48 8.40 2.09
N LEU A 120 5.82 7.89 1.06
CA LEU A 120 4.37 7.99 0.92
C LEU A 120 3.64 7.34 2.11
N ARG A 121 4.07 6.15 2.54
CA ARG A 121 3.52 5.48 3.73
C ARG A 121 3.73 6.29 5.01
N SER A 122 4.91 6.86 5.20
CA SER A 122 5.23 7.67 6.37
C SER A 122 4.41 8.95 6.42
N LEU A 123 4.17 9.59 5.27
CA LEU A 123 3.31 10.76 5.16
C LEU A 123 1.85 10.41 5.46
N SER A 124 1.38 9.25 4.99
CA SER A 124 -0.03 8.88 5.06
C SER A 124 -0.53 8.52 6.46
N ARG A 125 0.36 8.17 7.39
CA ARG A 125 -0.01 7.84 8.78
C ARG A 125 -0.75 8.98 9.45
N ASP A 126 -1.85 8.64 10.13
CA ASP A 126 -2.66 9.59 10.89
C ASP A 126 -3.28 10.70 10.01
N THR A 127 -3.41 10.45 8.70
CA THR A 127 -4.07 11.36 7.74
C THR A 127 -5.20 10.65 7.01
N SER A 128 -6.01 11.40 6.26
CA SER A 128 -7.03 10.84 5.34
C SER A 128 -6.44 9.95 4.25
N LEU A 129 -5.11 9.99 4.03
CA LEU A 129 -4.41 9.16 3.06
C LEU A 129 -4.10 7.74 3.57
N GLU A 130 -4.26 7.45 4.87
CA GLU A 130 -3.78 6.20 5.45
C GLU A 130 -4.34 4.98 4.72
N SER A 131 -5.67 4.88 4.66
CA SER A 131 -6.38 3.78 4.00
C SER A 131 -5.99 3.64 2.52
N PRO A 132 -6.17 4.67 1.65
CA PRO A 132 -5.88 4.52 0.23
C PRO A 132 -4.41 4.20 -0.07
N VAL A 133 -3.46 4.79 0.67
CA VAL A 133 -2.02 4.52 0.48
C VAL A 133 -1.66 3.10 0.90
N VAL A 134 -2.16 2.62 2.05
CA VAL A 134 -1.90 1.25 2.48
C VAL A 134 -2.50 0.26 1.48
N SER A 135 -3.74 0.47 1.06
CA SER A 135 -4.38 -0.38 0.04
C SER A 135 -3.61 -0.35 -1.28
N PHE A 136 -3.04 0.78 -1.68
CA PHE A 136 -2.19 0.87 -2.88
C PHE A 136 -0.90 0.09 -2.74
N ILE A 137 -0.18 0.22 -1.61
CA ILE A 137 1.06 -0.52 -1.38
C ILE A 137 0.79 -2.02 -1.34
N GLN A 138 -0.31 -2.45 -0.71
CA GLN A 138 -0.74 -3.85 -0.73
C GLN A 138 -1.03 -4.35 -2.15
N TYR A 139 -1.76 -3.57 -2.95
CA TYR A 139 -1.98 -3.88 -4.36
C TYR A 139 -0.68 -3.98 -5.16
N PHE A 140 0.24 -3.03 -4.95
CA PHE A 140 1.56 -3.02 -5.56
C PHE A 140 2.33 -4.31 -5.23
N ILE A 141 2.35 -4.72 -3.96
CA ILE A 141 2.97 -5.98 -3.52
C ILE A 141 2.31 -7.17 -4.20
N CYS A 142 0.98 -7.29 -4.13
CA CYS A 142 0.24 -8.42 -4.68
C CYS A 142 0.40 -8.57 -6.20
N SER A 143 0.62 -7.47 -6.92
CA SER A 143 0.69 -7.42 -8.38
C SER A 143 2.11 -7.54 -8.93
N ASN A 144 3.12 -7.14 -8.17
CA ASN A 144 4.51 -7.12 -8.66
C ASN A 144 5.39 -8.20 -8.06
N LEU A 145 5.00 -8.81 -6.94
CA LEU A 145 5.78 -9.89 -6.33
C LEU A 145 5.32 -11.24 -6.91
N GLU A 146 5.64 -11.50 -8.18
CA GLU A 146 5.33 -12.76 -8.87
C GLU A 146 6.60 -13.61 -9.09
N ASP A 147 6.44 -14.90 -9.37
CA ASP A 147 7.58 -15.79 -9.66
C ASP A 147 8.05 -15.52 -11.08
N MET A 148 9.12 -14.72 -11.21
CA MET A 148 9.67 -14.35 -12.51
C MET A 148 10.45 -15.53 -13.09
N ALA A 149 10.10 -15.93 -14.31
CA ALA A 149 10.88 -16.93 -15.05
C ALA A 149 12.29 -16.42 -15.43
N ASP A 150 12.46 -15.10 -15.58
CA ASP A 150 13.75 -14.47 -15.84
C ASP A 150 13.92 -13.15 -15.04
N PRO A 151 14.60 -13.18 -13.88
CA PRO A 151 14.87 -11.99 -13.06
C PRO A 151 15.96 -11.08 -13.63
N PHE A 152 16.60 -11.46 -14.74
CA PHE A 152 17.69 -10.72 -15.38
C PHE A 152 17.28 -10.02 -16.67
N CYS A 153 16.00 -10.01 -17.03
CA CYS A 153 15.51 -9.24 -18.17
C CYS A 153 15.81 -7.75 -17.94
N PRO A 154 16.76 -7.16 -18.69
CA PRO A 154 17.22 -5.78 -18.47
C PRO A 154 16.15 -4.73 -18.83
N ASP A 155 15.13 -5.13 -19.59
CA ASP A 155 14.06 -4.26 -20.07
C ASP A 155 12.84 -4.22 -19.14
N ASP A 156 12.80 -5.05 -18.08
CA ASP A 156 11.68 -5.07 -17.16
C ASP A 156 11.97 -4.26 -15.89
N PRO A 157 11.24 -3.16 -15.60
CA PRO A 157 11.34 -2.45 -14.34
C PRO A 157 10.92 -3.37 -13.18
N CYS A 158 11.90 -4.07 -12.61
CA CYS A 158 11.64 -5.14 -11.66
C CYS A 158 11.23 -4.58 -10.28
N ASN A 159 9.95 -4.26 -10.15
CA ASN A 159 9.28 -3.87 -8.90
C ASN A 159 9.37 -4.96 -7.81
N VAL A 160 9.71 -6.20 -8.19
CA VAL A 160 9.94 -7.32 -7.27
C VAL A 160 10.99 -6.95 -6.21
N TYR A 161 12.08 -6.27 -6.60
CA TYR A 161 13.11 -5.83 -5.66
C TYR A 161 12.56 -4.84 -4.64
N ALA A 162 11.70 -3.90 -5.08
CA ALA A 162 11.06 -2.96 -4.16
C ALA A 162 10.14 -3.68 -3.15
N CYS A 163 9.40 -4.70 -3.58
CA CYS A 163 8.58 -5.52 -2.69
C CYS A 163 9.42 -6.30 -1.65
N ILE A 164 10.56 -6.84 -2.06
CA ILE A 164 11.50 -7.57 -1.19
C ILE A 164 12.15 -6.62 -0.18
N ASP A 165 12.59 -5.45 -0.63
CA ASP A 165 13.18 -4.44 0.24
C ASP A 165 12.15 -3.92 1.24
N LEU A 166 10.90 -3.70 0.80
CA LEU A 166 9.78 -3.39 1.68
C LEU A 166 9.64 -4.46 2.77
N PHE A 167 9.59 -5.74 2.41
CA PHE A 167 9.55 -6.84 3.39
C PHE A 167 10.70 -6.76 4.40
N ASN A 168 11.92 -6.55 3.91
CA ASN A 168 13.12 -6.47 4.76
C ASN A 168 13.12 -5.28 5.72
N ILE A 169 12.48 -4.18 5.35
CA ILE A 169 12.35 -2.98 6.18
C ILE A 169 11.19 -3.14 7.18
N VAL A 170 10.01 -3.54 6.70
CA VAL A 170 8.81 -3.68 7.57
C VAL A 170 8.94 -4.81 8.58
N LYS A 171 9.69 -5.88 8.30
CA LYS A 171 9.93 -6.93 9.31
C LYS A 171 10.81 -6.47 10.48
N LYS A 172 11.65 -5.45 10.26
CA LYS A 172 12.50 -4.83 11.29
C LYS A 172 11.76 -3.72 12.04
N SER A 173 10.86 -3.02 11.33
CA SER A 173 10.04 -1.93 11.84
C SER A 173 8.71 -2.47 12.36
N ASN A 174 8.52 -2.52 13.68
CA ASN A 174 7.23 -2.96 14.27
C ASN A 174 6.03 -2.05 13.95
N VAL A 175 6.19 -1.07 13.07
CA VAL A 175 5.24 0.04 12.86
C VAL A 175 4.12 -0.30 11.87
N ASP A 176 4.33 -1.24 10.93
CA ASP A 176 3.30 -1.58 9.91
C ASP A 176 3.01 -3.09 9.87
N PRO A 177 2.29 -3.64 10.87
CA PRO A 177 1.99 -5.07 10.92
C PRO A 177 1.18 -5.54 9.69
N SER A 178 0.22 -4.74 9.21
CA SER A 178 -0.56 -5.08 8.01
C SER A 178 0.31 -5.19 6.75
N LEU A 179 1.29 -4.30 6.55
CA LEU A 179 2.18 -4.41 5.39
C LEU A 179 3.13 -5.60 5.50
N LEU A 180 3.63 -5.88 6.72
CA LEU A 180 4.41 -7.08 7.00
C LEU A 180 3.62 -8.34 6.68
N GLY A 181 2.36 -8.44 7.12
CA GLY A 181 1.50 -9.58 6.83
C GLY A 181 1.23 -9.75 5.33
N CYS A 182 0.96 -8.66 4.63
CA CYS A 182 0.75 -8.66 3.17
C CYS A 182 1.99 -9.17 2.42
N THR A 183 3.17 -8.58 2.68
CA THR A 183 4.42 -9.02 2.03
C THR A 183 4.80 -10.45 2.41
N PHE A 184 4.66 -10.82 3.68
CA PHE A 184 4.97 -12.17 4.15
C PHE A 184 4.05 -13.22 3.50
N LEU A 185 2.74 -12.98 3.46
CA LEU A 185 1.78 -13.88 2.82
C LEU A 185 2.06 -14.01 1.32
N LYS A 186 2.34 -12.89 0.65
CA LYS A 186 2.65 -12.91 -0.78
C LYS A 186 3.95 -13.65 -1.06
N LEU A 187 5.01 -13.43 -0.29
CA LEU A 187 6.24 -14.23 -0.38
C LEU A 187 5.94 -15.72 -0.15
N LEU A 188 5.18 -16.06 0.89
CA LEU A 188 4.83 -17.44 1.22
C LEU A 188 4.10 -18.14 0.06
N SER A 189 3.20 -17.42 -0.62
CA SER A 189 2.40 -17.92 -1.74
C SER A 189 3.23 -18.34 -2.97
N LEU A 190 4.43 -17.77 -3.15
CA LEU A 190 5.34 -18.15 -4.25
C LEU A 190 5.95 -19.54 -4.05
N GLY A 191 5.97 -20.04 -2.81
CA GLY A 191 6.52 -21.34 -2.49
C GLY A 191 8.06 -21.41 -2.52
N ARG A 192 8.57 -22.56 -2.07
CA ARG A 192 10.00 -22.74 -1.73
C ARG A 192 10.98 -22.71 -2.89
N ARG A 193 10.49 -22.90 -4.11
CA ARG A 193 11.31 -22.95 -5.32
C ARG A 193 11.43 -21.58 -5.99
N SER A 194 10.67 -20.60 -5.53
CA SER A 194 10.67 -19.27 -6.14
C SER A 194 12.02 -18.58 -5.99
N TRP A 195 12.31 -17.73 -6.98
CA TRP A 195 13.54 -16.93 -6.96
C TRP A 195 13.62 -16.02 -5.74
N ALA A 196 12.49 -15.40 -5.35
CA ALA A 196 12.42 -14.51 -4.20
C ALA A 196 12.86 -15.20 -2.89
N TRP A 197 12.49 -16.47 -2.69
CA TRP A 197 12.94 -17.25 -1.53
C TRP A 197 14.43 -17.56 -1.60
N THR A 198 14.89 -18.06 -2.74
CA THR A 198 16.24 -18.63 -2.84
C THR A 198 17.31 -17.55 -2.79
N GLN A 199 17.10 -16.42 -3.47
CA GLN A 199 18.11 -15.38 -3.63
C GLN A 199 17.99 -14.23 -2.63
N HIS A 200 16.77 -13.91 -2.18
CA HIS A 200 16.50 -12.65 -1.48
C HIS A 200 16.01 -12.77 -0.04
N THR A 201 15.90 -14.00 0.46
CA THR A 201 15.63 -14.24 1.89
C THR A 201 16.85 -14.90 2.53
N ASN A 202 17.18 -14.50 3.77
CA ASN A 202 18.29 -15.10 4.48
C ASN A 202 17.90 -16.49 5.04
N ARG A 203 18.87 -17.23 5.59
CA ARG A 203 18.63 -18.58 6.15
C ARG A 203 17.50 -18.59 7.20
N LYS A 204 17.42 -17.57 8.04
CA LYS A 204 16.40 -17.44 9.08
C LYS A 204 15.02 -17.19 8.50
N ASP A 205 14.91 -16.27 7.54
CA ASP A 205 13.66 -15.99 6.84
C ASP A 205 13.13 -17.24 6.11
N ARG A 206 14.01 -18.01 5.46
CA ARG A 206 13.65 -19.29 4.84
C ARG A 206 13.12 -20.31 5.83
N ALA A 207 13.74 -20.42 7.01
CA ALA A 207 13.25 -21.30 8.07
C ALA A 207 11.84 -20.86 8.55
N ILE A 208 11.62 -19.55 8.74
CA ILE A 208 10.32 -19.00 9.10
C ILE A 208 9.27 -19.32 8.04
N LEU A 209 9.59 -19.12 6.76
CA LEU A 209 8.71 -19.43 5.65
C LEU A 209 8.36 -20.92 5.58
N HIS A 210 9.33 -21.83 5.82
CA HIS A 210 9.05 -23.26 5.90
C HIS A 210 8.13 -23.64 7.06
N ILE A 211 8.33 -23.07 8.25
CA ILE A 211 7.45 -23.31 9.39
C ILE A 211 6.04 -22.79 9.09
N ALA A 212 5.94 -21.60 8.48
CA ALA A 212 4.66 -21.02 8.10
C ALA A 212 3.93 -21.84 7.03
N GLN A 213 4.63 -22.47 6.08
CA GLN A 213 4.02 -23.38 5.11
C GLN A 213 3.26 -24.53 5.80
N VAL A 214 3.82 -25.08 6.88
CA VAL A 214 3.18 -26.16 7.65
C VAL A 214 2.02 -25.61 8.47
N ARG A 215 2.20 -24.44 9.09
CA ARG A 215 1.17 -23.83 9.94
C ARG A 215 -0.07 -23.41 9.15
N PHE A 216 0.12 -22.88 7.94
CA PHE A 216 -0.98 -22.45 7.06
C PHE A 216 -1.56 -23.59 6.20
N ILE A 217 -1.38 -24.86 6.59
CA ILE A 217 -2.14 -25.97 5.97
C ILE A 217 -3.63 -25.83 6.29
N ASP A 218 -3.98 -25.48 7.54
CA ASP A 218 -5.35 -25.15 7.95
C ASP A 218 -5.46 -23.65 8.24
N THR A 219 -5.56 -22.85 7.18
CA THR A 219 -5.69 -21.38 7.34
C THR A 219 -6.95 -20.98 8.09
N ALA A 220 -7.99 -21.82 8.08
CA ALA A 220 -9.25 -21.54 8.75
C ALA A 220 -9.15 -21.61 10.27
N ALA A 221 -8.37 -22.55 10.78
CA ALA A 221 -8.08 -22.66 12.21
C ALA A 221 -7.14 -21.54 12.69
N GLU A 222 -6.18 -21.14 11.86
CA GLU A 222 -5.18 -20.12 12.22
C GLU A 222 -5.71 -18.69 12.14
N LEU A 223 -6.57 -18.38 11.16
CA LEU A 223 -6.99 -16.99 10.87
C LEU A 223 -8.49 -16.78 11.15
N LYS A 224 -8.80 -16.15 12.28
CA LYS A 224 -10.17 -15.86 12.72
C LYS A 224 -10.85 -14.80 11.85
N SER A 225 -10.04 -13.88 11.32
CA SER A 225 -10.45 -12.81 10.41
C SER A 225 -11.03 -13.28 9.08
N LEU A 226 -10.94 -14.57 8.72
CA LEU A 226 -11.44 -15.08 7.41
C LEU A 226 -12.97 -15.21 7.32
N ARG A 227 -13.70 -14.99 8.42
CA ARG A 227 -15.16 -15.22 8.46
C ARG A 227 -15.92 -14.44 7.38
N TRP A 228 -15.53 -13.20 7.12
CA TRP A 228 -16.24 -12.33 6.16
C TRP A 228 -16.09 -12.78 4.70
N LEU A 229 -15.02 -13.51 4.34
CA LEU A 229 -14.84 -14.08 3.00
C LEU A 229 -15.78 -15.26 2.76
N ARG A 230 -16.15 -15.99 3.82
CA ARG A 230 -17.03 -17.16 3.76
C ARG A 230 -18.50 -16.78 3.81
N THR A 231 -18.85 -15.72 4.54
CA THR A 231 -20.22 -15.23 4.62
C THR A 231 -20.52 -14.32 3.45
N THR A 232 -21.55 -14.64 2.67
CA THR A 232 -22.08 -13.66 1.72
C THR A 232 -22.69 -12.51 2.51
N PRO A 233 -22.22 -11.28 2.32
CA PRO A 233 -22.84 -10.14 2.99
C PRO A 233 -24.28 -9.98 2.52
N THR A 234 -25.16 -9.54 3.39
CA THR A 234 -26.50 -9.15 2.94
C THR A 234 -26.39 -7.92 2.03
N CYS A 235 -27.30 -7.76 1.06
CA CYS A 235 -27.33 -6.55 0.24
C CYS A 235 -27.36 -5.28 1.11
N ARG A 236 -28.02 -5.33 2.27
CA ARG A 236 -28.10 -4.22 3.24
C ARG A 236 -26.76 -3.91 3.92
N GLU A 237 -25.88 -4.91 4.07
CA GLU A 237 -24.54 -4.71 4.66
C GLU A 237 -23.53 -4.08 3.70
N LEU A 238 -23.79 -4.15 2.39
CA LEU A 238 -22.90 -3.65 1.35
C LEU A 238 -23.46 -2.41 0.63
N THR A 239 -24.77 -2.27 0.60
CA THR A 239 -25.46 -1.23 -0.16
C THR A 239 -26.38 -0.47 0.76
N GLU A 240 -26.31 0.85 0.68
CA GLU A 240 -27.24 1.71 1.40
C GLU A 240 -28.63 1.62 0.74
N ASP A 241 -29.69 1.87 1.52
CA ASP A 241 -31.06 1.57 1.10
C ASP A 241 -31.48 2.31 -0.19
N TYR A 242 -30.82 3.42 -0.53
CA TYR A 242 -31.08 4.25 -1.71
C TYR A 242 -30.52 3.71 -3.04
N TRP A 243 -29.76 2.60 -3.06
CA TRP A 243 -29.30 2.02 -4.32
C TRP A 243 -30.43 1.34 -5.10
N CYS A 244 -30.51 1.57 -6.41
CA CYS A 244 -31.48 0.87 -7.25
C CYS A 244 -31.13 -0.62 -7.38
N ALA A 245 -32.12 -1.46 -7.70
CA ALA A 245 -31.95 -2.91 -7.81
C ALA A 245 -30.81 -3.31 -8.78
N THR A 246 -30.66 -2.58 -9.89
CA THR A 246 -29.60 -2.82 -10.88
C THR A 246 -28.20 -2.54 -10.32
N CYS A 247 -28.02 -1.42 -9.60
CA CYS A 247 -26.74 -1.08 -8.96
C CYS A 247 -26.39 -2.11 -7.88
N LYS A 248 -27.38 -2.49 -7.05
CA LYS A 248 -27.22 -3.56 -6.05
C LYS A 248 -26.77 -4.87 -6.71
N ALA A 249 -27.42 -5.29 -7.80
CA ALA A 249 -27.06 -6.50 -8.52
C ALA A 249 -25.63 -6.45 -9.10
N LYS A 250 -25.21 -5.32 -9.68
CA LYS A 250 -23.85 -5.15 -10.22
C LYS A 250 -22.79 -5.24 -9.12
N VAL A 251 -22.99 -4.58 -7.99
CA VAL A 251 -22.05 -4.63 -6.87
C VAL A 251 -22.00 -6.02 -6.23
N MET A 252 -23.13 -6.68 -6.09
CA MET A 252 -23.15 -8.08 -5.62
C MET A 252 -22.44 -9.02 -6.61
N ALA A 253 -22.56 -8.80 -7.91
CA ALA A 253 -21.84 -9.58 -8.92
C ALA A 253 -20.32 -9.35 -8.81
N ALA A 254 -19.88 -8.10 -8.70
CA ALA A 254 -18.47 -7.75 -8.48
C ALA A 254 -17.93 -8.36 -7.18
N TRP A 255 -18.69 -8.26 -6.09
CA TRP A 255 -18.33 -8.88 -4.80
C TRP A 255 -18.14 -10.38 -4.94
N ASN A 256 -19.08 -11.06 -5.60
CA ASN A 256 -19.01 -12.50 -5.75
C ASN A 256 -17.77 -12.94 -6.53
N ARG A 257 -17.48 -12.25 -7.64
CA ARG A 257 -16.29 -12.52 -8.45
C ARG A 257 -14.99 -12.24 -7.67
N CYS A 258 -14.92 -11.15 -6.93
CA CYS A 258 -13.69 -10.72 -6.27
C CYS A 258 -13.42 -11.47 -4.95
N PHE A 259 -14.46 -11.80 -4.17
CA PHE A 259 -14.29 -12.30 -2.80
C PHE A 259 -14.97 -13.63 -2.53
N ARG A 260 -16.16 -13.90 -3.08
CA ARG A 260 -16.87 -15.14 -2.80
C ARG A 260 -16.12 -16.36 -3.35
N ASP A 261 -15.57 -16.25 -4.56
CA ASP A 261 -14.84 -17.36 -5.17
C ASP A 261 -13.54 -17.66 -4.42
N LEU A 262 -12.88 -16.63 -3.87
CA LEU A 262 -11.79 -16.82 -2.90
C LEU A 262 -12.28 -17.60 -1.67
N GLY A 263 -13.37 -17.14 -1.05
CA GLY A 263 -13.93 -17.74 0.16
C GLY A 263 -14.33 -19.21 0.01
N LYS A 264 -14.88 -19.59 -1.16
CA LYS A 264 -15.21 -20.99 -1.49
C LYS A 264 -13.98 -21.86 -1.70
N GLY A 265 -12.86 -21.28 -2.14
CA GLY A 265 -11.62 -21.99 -2.36
C GLY A 265 -10.81 -22.27 -1.10
N LEU A 266 -11.11 -21.57 0.01
CA LEU A 266 -10.47 -21.74 1.32
C LEU A 266 -10.88 -23.07 1.99
N GLY A 267 -9.99 -23.61 2.81
CA GLY A 267 -10.15 -24.92 3.43
C GLY A 267 -9.74 -26.05 2.50
N SER A 268 -8.82 -25.80 1.57
CA SER A 268 -8.30 -26.85 0.70
C SER A 268 -7.16 -27.60 1.39
N ASP A 269 -7.17 -28.94 1.32
CA ASP A 269 -6.06 -29.78 1.80
C ASP A 269 -4.77 -29.67 0.97
N LEU A 270 -4.77 -28.83 -0.07
CA LEU A 270 -3.63 -28.66 -0.96
C LEU A 270 -2.65 -27.64 -0.35
N PRO A 271 -1.37 -28.00 -0.19
CA PRO A 271 -0.37 -27.09 0.37
C PRO A 271 -0.36 -25.75 -0.37
N LEU A 272 -0.34 -24.65 0.38
CA LEU A 272 -0.30 -23.27 -0.12
C LEU A 272 -1.50 -22.80 -0.93
N LYS A 273 -2.51 -23.63 -1.22
CA LYS A 273 -3.66 -23.18 -2.03
C LYS A 273 -4.42 -22.04 -1.33
N ASP A 274 -4.72 -22.21 -0.04
CA ASP A 274 -5.38 -21.17 0.75
C ASP A 274 -4.50 -19.91 0.85
N VAL A 275 -3.19 -20.08 1.08
CA VAL A 275 -2.21 -18.97 1.10
C VAL A 275 -2.21 -18.21 -0.22
N SER A 276 -2.23 -18.92 -1.35
CA SER A 276 -2.27 -18.34 -2.69
C SER A 276 -3.54 -17.53 -2.90
N LEU A 277 -4.70 -18.05 -2.50
CA LEU A 277 -5.98 -17.32 -2.55
C LEU A 277 -5.94 -16.07 -1.66
N LEU A 278 -5.50 -16.19 -0.41
CA LEU A 278 -5.43 -15.05 0.52
C LEU A 278 -4.44 -13.97 0.05
N SER A 279 -3.37 -14.36 -0.64
CA SER A 279 -2.40 -13.41 -1.21
C SER A 279 -2.99 -12.52 -2.31
N GLN A 280 -4.15 -12.88 -2.87
CA GLN A 280 -4.83 -12.12 -3.91
C GLN A 280 -5.85 -11.12 -3.35
N VAL A 281 -6.17 -11.17 -2.04
CA VAL A 281 -7.22 -10.35 -1.43
C VAL A 281 -6.99 -8.85 -1.66
N GLY A 282 -5.75 -8.37 -1.48
CA GLY A 282 -5.38 -6.98 -1.77
C GLY A 282 -5.58 -6.61 -3.24
N LYS A 283 -5.24 -7.50 -4.17
CA LYS A 283 -5.50 -7.31 -5.62
C LYS A 283 -7.00 -7.25 -5.93
N ASN A 284 -7.77 -8.18 -5.36
CA ASN A 284 -9.21 -8.30 -5.60
C ASN A 284 -9.99 -7.12 -5.03
N ARG A 285 -9.51 -6.46 -3.96
CA ARG A 285 -10.09 -5.19 -3.49
C ARG A 285 -10.04 -4.09 -4.54
N TRP A 286 -8.95 -4.00 -5.31
CA TRP A 286 -8.81 -2.98 -6.34
C TRP A 286 -9.65 -3.29 -7.57
N ILE A 287 -9.65 -4.55 -7.99
CA ILE A 287 -10.53 -5.05 -9.05
C ILE A 287 -12.00 -4.78 -8.70
N PHE A 288 -12.41 -5.08 -7.46
CA PHE A 288 -13.75 -4.82 -6.96
C PHE A 288 -14.13 -3.33 -7.08
N HIS A 289 -13.24 -2.42 -6.66
CA HIS A 289 -13.49 -0.98 -6.75
C HIS A 289 -13.66 -0.54 -8.21
N GLU A 290 -12.76 -0.95 -9.11
CA GLU A 290 -12.80 -0.61 -10.55
C GLU A 290 -14.07 -1.12 -11.25
N GLU A 291 -14.48 -2.36 -10.94
CA GLU A 291 -15.70 -2.96 -11.50
C GLU A 291 -16.95 -2.21 -11.06
N CYS A 292 -16.98 -1.80 -9.79
CA CYS A 292 -18.11 -1.09 -9.25
C CYS A 292 -18.18 0.34 -9.81
N THR A 293 -17.08 1.08 -9.86
CA THR A 293 -17.08 2.44 -10.46
C THR A 293 -17.48 2.42 -11.93
N SER A 294 -16.93 1.49 -12.71
CA SER A 294 -17.23 1.35 -14.15
C SER A 294 -18.67 0.88 -14.40
N GLY A 295 -19.14 -0.09 -13.60
CA GLY A 295 -20.48 -0.64 -13.72
C GLY A 295 -21.58 0.31 -13.29
N LEU A 296 -21.35 1.12 -12.25
CA LEU A 296 -22.31 2.09 -11.72
C LEU A 296 -22.47 3.30 -12.64
N ALA A 297 -21.38 3.78 -13.28
CA ALA A 297 -21.44 4.89 -14.23
C ALA A 297 -22.47 4.64 -15.36
N GLN A 298 -22.58 3.40 -15.82
CA GLN A 298 -23.53 3.00 -16.88
C GLN A 298 -24.99 2.99 -16.44
N CYS A 299 -25.26 2.76 -15.14
CA CYS A 299 -26.64 2.64 -14.65
C CYS A 299 -27.32 4.00 -14.45
N CYS A 300 -26.52 5.06 -14.27
CA CYS A 300 -26.99 6.35 -13.75
C CYS A 300 -27.22 7.41 -14.85
N GLY A 301 -27.00 7.08 -16.13
CA GLY A 301 -26.98 8.03 -17.24
C GLY A 301 -28.31 8.69 -17.61
N PHE A 302 -29.45 8.28 -17.04
CA PHE A 302 -30.76 8.77 -17.50
C PHE A 302 -31.71 9.35 -16.43
N ARG A 303 -31.45 9.17 -15.13
CA ARG A 303 -32.39 9.64 -14.08
C ARG A 303 -31.75 10.27 -12.83
N GLY A 304 -30.47 10.67 -12.88
CA GLY A 304 -29.85 11.60 -11.90
C GLY A 304 -29.78 11.19 -10.42
N TRP A 305 -30.44 10.12 -9.98
CA TRP A 305 -30.68 9.84 -8.56
C TRP A 305 -29.79 8.73 -7.98
N CYS A 306 -29.01 8.03 -8.80
CA CYS A 306 -28.07 7.00 -8.34
C CYS A 306 -26.59 7.42 -8.46
N PHE A 307 -26.32 8.72 -8.65
CA PHE A 307 -24.96 9.26 -8.88
C PHE A 307 -24.09 9.30 -7.61
N LEU A 308 -24.37 8.44 -6.64
CA LEU A 308 -23.53 8.38 -5.44
C LEU A 308 -22.31 7.53 -5.79
N PRO A 309 -21.08 8.07 -5.59
CA PRO A 309 -19.87 7.26 -5.68
C PRO A 309 -20.01 6.04 -4.76
N LEU A 310 -19.21 4.99 -4.99
CA LEU A 310 -19.17 3.89 -4.03
C LEU A 310 -19.00 4.50 -2.64
N PRO A 311 -19.88 4.21 -1.66
CA PRO A 311 -19.74 4.77 -0.34
C PRO A 311 -18.35 4.44 0.16
N ASP A 312 -17.55 5.46 0.48
CA ASP A 312 -16.23 5.30 1.08
C ASP A 312 -16.32 4.35 2.28
N GLY A 313 -17.45 4.32 2.98
CA GLY A 313 -17.77 3.38 4.05
C GLY A 313 -17.66 1.89 3.66
N MET A 314 -18.08 1.51 2.45
CA MET A 314 -17.98 0.11 1.97
C MET A 314 -16.51 -0.28 1.75
N LEU A 315 -15.75 0.55 1.04
CA LEU A 315 -14.34 0.28 0.79
C LEU A 315 -13.53 0.28 2.08
N ASN A 316 -13.78 1.24 2.97
CA ASN A 316 -13.13 1.30 4.28
C ASN A 316 -13.44 0.07 5.13
N LYS A 317 -14.66 -0.49 5.05
CA LYS A 317 -15.02 -1.75 5.71
C LYS A 317 -14.22 -2.92 5.14
N ILE A 318 -14.10 -3.02 3.80
CA ILE A 318 -13.26 -4.05 3.16
C ILE A 318 -11.79 -3.86 3.58
N ASP A 319 -11.25 -2.66 3.47
CA ASP A 319 -9.86 -2.33 3.84
C ASP A 319 -9.58 -2.70 5.30
N SER A 320 -10.52 -2.46 6.23
CA SER A 320 -10.39 -2.85 7.63
C SER A 320 -10.36 -4.37 7.82
N GLN A 321 -11.17 -5.12 7.06
CA GLN A 321 -11.17 -6.59 7.11
C GLN A 321 -9.87 -7.18 6.52
N ILE A 322 -9.37 -6.60 5.42
CA ILE A 322 -8.09 -6.97 4.81
C ILE A 322 -6.93 -6.67 5.77
N LYS A 323 -6.95 -5.49 6.40
CA LYS A 323 -5.99 -5.10 7.44
C LYS A 323 -5.94 -6.14 8.54
N SER A 324 -7.09 -6.55 9.08
CA SER A 324 -7.19 -7.58 10.13
C SER A 324 -6.57 -8.92 9.71
N ILE A 325 -6.83 -9.39 8.47
CA ILE A 325 -6.20 -10.62 7.95
C ILE A 325 -4.68 -10.50 7.97
N TYR A 326 -4.14 -9.41 7.43
CA TYR A 326 -2.69 -9.24 7.37
C TYR A 326 -2.06 -9.03 8.75
N GLU A 327 -2.74 -8.38 9.68
CA GLU A 327 -2.23 -8.23 11.06
C GLU A 327 -2.17 -9.58 11.81
N GLU A 328 -3.16 -10.46 11.62
CA GLU A 328 -3.11 -11.84 12.15
C GLU A 328 -1.92 -12.62 11.54
N ILE A 329 -1.71 -12.52 10.23
CA ILE A 329 -0.57 -13.16 9.55
C ILE A 329 0.77 -12.62 10.05
N ALA A 330 0.87 -11.31 10.28
CA ALA A 330 2.07 -10.69 10.84
C ALA A 330 2.34 -11.16 12.28
N THR A 331 1.28 -11.45 13.04
CA THR A 331 1.40 -12.04 14.38
C THR A 331 1.99 -13.44 14.29
N VAL A 332 1.49 -14.29 13.39
CA VAL A 332 2.06 -15.63 13.12
C VAL A 332 3.54 -15.54 12.73
N TYR A 333 3.91 -14.60 11.85
CA TYR A 333 5.32 -14.37 11.51
C TYR A 333 6.17 -14.06 12.75
N LYS A 334 5.71 -13.15 13.61
CA LYS A 334 6.43 -12.72 14.83
C LYS A 334 6.57 -13.87 15.84
N GLU A 335 5.55 -14.70 16.01
CA GLU A 335 5.60 -15.87 16.88
C GLU A 335 6.68 -16.87 16.42
N ILE A 336 6.70 -17.21 15.12
CA ILE A 336 7.69 -18.12 14.55
C ILE A 336 9.10 -17.51 14.66
N ALA A 337 9.25 -16.22 14.34
CA ALA A 337 10.53 -15.52 14.42
C ALA A 337 11.06 -15.36 15.86
N GLY A 338 10.16 -15.32 16.85
CA GLY A 338 10.45 -15.24 18.27
C GLY A 338 10.81 -16.57 18.90
N TYR A 339 10.18 -17.67 18.47
CA TYR A 339 10.46 -19.04 18.93
C TYR A 339 11.93 -19.46 18.68
N ASP A 340 12.55 -18.90 17.65
CA ASP A 340 13.96 -19.11 17.31
C ASP A 340 14.91 -18.44 18.33
N LYS A 341 14.49 -17.34 18.97
CA LYS A 341 15.29 -16.66 20.00
C LYS A 341 15.29 -17.41 21.33
N SER A 342 14.17 -18.03 21.71
CA SER A 342 14.07 -18.76 22.99
C SER A 342 14.82 -20.09 22.97
N LYS A 343 14.86 -20.79 21.83
CA LYS A 343 15.68 -22.01 21.69
C LYS A 343 17.18 -21.76 21.62
N ALA A 344 17.61 -20.63 21.04
CA ALA A 344 19.03 -20.24 21.03
C ALA A 344 19.57 -20.01 22.46
N ILE A 345 18.77 -19.40 23.34
CA ILE A 345 19.15 -19.15 24.74
C ILE A 345 19.26 -20.47 25.53
N CYS A 346 18.42 -21.48 25.23
CA CYS A 346 18.50 -22.77 25.93
C CYS A 346 19.73 -23.60 25.54
N LEU A 347 20.29 -23.41 24.34
CA LEU A 347 21.47 -24.16 23.87
C LEU A 347 22.82 -23.54 24.28
N GLU A 348 22.84 -22.31 24.78
CA GLU A 348 24.03 -21.66 25.34
C GLU A 348 24.15 -21.81 26.87
N SER A 349 23.23 -22.53 27.52
CA SER A 349 23.18 -22.68 28.99
C SER A 349 23.64 -24.03 29.55
N THR A 350 24.21 -24.90 28.71
CA THR A 350 24.77 -26.19 29.14
C THR A 350 26.25 -26.29 28.82
N ASP A 351 27.07 -25.54 29.56
CA ASP A 351 28.46 -25.89 29.86
C ASP A 351 28.65 -25.84 31.38
N PRO A 352 28.67 -27.00 32.07
CA PRO A 352 29.23 -27.07 33.41
C PRO A 352 30.75 -27.27 33.32
N LEU A 353 31.50 -26.35 33.94
CA LEU A 353 32.87 -26.58 34.41
C LEU A 353 32.88 -27.53 35.61
#